data_AF-A0AAU9WX97-F1
#
_entry.id   AF-A0AAU9WX97-F1
#
_cell.length_a   1.000
_cell.length_b   1.000
_cell.length_c   1.000
_cell.angle_alpha   90.00
_cell.angle_beta   90.00
_cell.angle_gamma   90.00
#
_symmetry.space_group_name_H-M   'P 1'
#
loop_
_entity.id
_entity.type
_entity.pdbx_description
1 polymer ?
#
loop_
_entity_poly.entity_id
_entity_poly.type
_entity_poly.pdbx_seq_one_letter_code
_entity_poly.pdbx_strand_id
1 'polypeptide(L)'
;MNRPTLTPFLLVAILCIGGISDCTAVDQGLRLQSYSADHVEGCYVHNKTLGVCFDIREGFMKLLKANGDEMVLYMDLGPEMFYYNIMGQGFIGHGPLSVYVPANIPASPEALREFLRRSSQNDKEQEDLMKNHYLEAIGELQHVPETHLLEQLSAALGDNSTRLEILQPFHSLCFNLLKTSGVQIAPELRAAHDVEEDYADYGQDRQKRGCVRPTANKCRGLCGKGCWCWKWFCGDCCWHRGCYEHDLCCKRKPYSSYCLVPIGLKCSGFSSYKKCMKEGSWLGK
;
A
#
# COMPACT_ATOMS: atom_id res chain seq x y z
N MET A 1 2.23 -29.69 87.59
CA MET A 1 0.85 -29.95 87.15
C MET A 1 0.65 -29.32 85.78
N ASN A 2 0.06 -30.10 84.89
CA ASN A 2 -0.48 -29.81 83.55
C ASN A 2 0.48 -29.60 82.36
N ARG A 3 0.61 -30.72 81.64
CA ARG A 3 0.89 -30.92 80.21
C ARG A 3 -0.45 -30.75 79.42
N PRO A 4 -0.50 -30.97 78.09
CA PRO A 4 -0.34 -30.03 76.98
C PRO A 4 -1.64 -29.84 76.15
N THR A 5 -1.64 -28.96 75.15
CA THR A 5 -2.46 -29.14 73.94
C THR A 5 -1.73 -28.58 72.71
N LEU A 6 -1.21 -29.49 71.90
CA LEU A 6 -0.89 -29.28 70.49
C LEU A 6 -2.20 -29.13 69.71
N THR A 7 -2.27 -28.14 68.81
CA THR A 7 -3.27 -28.07 67.74
C THR A 7 -2.54 -28.19 66.39
N PRO A 8 -3.07 -28.91 65.39
CA PRO A 8 -2.35 -29.26 64.18
C PRO A 8 -2.61 -28.30 63.01
N PHE A 9 -1.59 -28.15 62.16
CA PHE A 9 -1.59 -27.95 60.71
C PHE A 9 -2.68 -27.10 60.03
N LEU A 10 -2.25 -26.02 59.35
CA LEU A 10 -2.42 -25.92 57.89
C LEU A 10 -1.33 -25.00 57.30
N LEU A 11 -0.21 -25.61 56.88
CA LEU A 11 0.75 -24.98 55.97
C LEU A 11 0.22 -25.20 54.56
N VAL A 12 -0.38 -24.18 53.96
CA VAL A 12 -0.69 -24.19 52.52
C VAL A 12 0.61 -23.92 51.78
N ALA A 13 1.36 -24.99 51.50
CA ALA A 13 2.40 -24.97 50.50
C ALA A 13 1.73 -24.96 49.13
N ILE A 14 1.67 -23.79 48.48
CA ILE A 14 1.31 -23.72 47.06
C ILE A 14 2.54 -24.22 46.29
N LEU A 15 2.54 -25.52 45.97
CA LEU A 15 3.38 -26.10 44.93
C LEU A 15 2.91 -25.53 43.58
N CYS A 16 3.56 -24.48 43.09
CA CYS A 16 3.55 -24.16 41.67
C CYS A 16 4.56 -25.07 40.96
N ILE A 17 4.23 -26.36 40.81
CA ILE A 17 4.93 -27.23 39.86
C ILE A 17 4.16 -27.22 38.55
N GLY A 18 4.84 -26.79 37.49
CA GLY A 18 4.58 -27.30 36.14
C GLY A 18 3.56 -26.52 35.32
N GLY A 19 4.07 -25.62 34.49
CA GLY A 19 3.32 -25.01 33.41
C GLY A 19 4.16 -23.98 32.68
N ILE A 20 5.13 -24.45 31.88
CA ILE A 20 5.73 -23.63 30.82
C ILE A 20 4.60 -23.36 29.82
N SER A 21 3.84 -22.30 30.07
CA SER A 21 3.03 -21.65 29.03
C SER A 21 3.68 -20.31 28.74
N ASP A 22 4.88 -20.39 28.18
CA ASP A 22 5.44 -19.27 27.42
C ASP A 22 4.77 -19.24 26.03
N CYS A 23 3.44 -19.17 26.05
CA CYS A 23 2.62 -18.81 24.91
C CYS A 23 2.31 -17.33 25.05
N THR A 24 3.31 -16.47 24.89
CA THR A 24 3.04 -15.06 24.60
C THR A 24 2.27 -15.04 23.28
N ALA A 25 0.95 -14.98 23.35
CA ALA A 25 0.11 -14.68 22.21
C ALA A 25 0.65 -13.36 21.65
N VAL A 26 1.14 -13.40 20.40
CA VAL A 26 1.49 -12.15 19.73
C VAL A 26 0.17 -11.53 19.35
N ASP A 27 -0.19 -10.40 19.98
CA ASP A 27 -1.36 -9.63 19.56
C ASP A 27 -1.22 -9.29 18.07
N GLN A 28 -2.00 -9.96 17.24
CA GLN A 28 -1.99 -9.77 15.79
C GLN A 28 -2.69 -8.46 15.44
N GLY A 29 -2.26 -7.84 14.34
CA GLY A 29 -2.89 -6.65 13.77
C GLY A 29 -2.04 -5.39 13.85
N LEU A 30 -2.72 -4.25 13.69
CA LEU A 30 -2.10 -2.93 13.61
C LEU A 30 -1.63 -2.47 15.00
N ARG A 31 -0.34 -2.12 15.10
CA ARG A 31 0.30 -1.55 16.28
C ARG A 31 0.90 -0.20 15.92
N LEU A 32 0.24 0.88 16.35
CA LEU A 32 0.70 2.24 16.11
C LEU A 32 1.74 2.63 17.16
N GLN A 33 2.86 3.17 16.71
CA GLN A 33 3.89 3.78 17.56
C GLN A 33 3.65 5.29 17.67
N SER A 34 3.31 5.93 16.55
CA SER A 34 2.96 7.35 16.48
C SER A 34 1.78 7.54 15.54
N TYR A 35 0.84 8.41 15.92
CA TYR A 35 -0.34 8.72 15.11
C TYR A 35 -0.75 10.18 15.29
N SER A 36 -0.81 10.89 14.17
CA SER A 36 -1.20 12.30 14.05
C SER A 36 -1.83 12.56 12.68
N ALA A 37 -2.23 13.80 12.41
CA ALA A 37 -2.85 14.18 11.14
C ALA A 37 -1.89 14.11 9.94
N ASP A 38 -0.59 14.03 10.18
CA ASP A 38 0.48 14.24 9.22
C ASP A 38 1.57 13.18 9.33
N HIS A 39 1.44 12.26 10.27
CA HIS A 39 2.39 11.17 10.52
C HIS A 39 1.69 9.96 11.14
N VAL A 40 1.90 8.79 10.54
CA VAL A 40 1.42 7.49 11.01
C VAL A 40 2.57 6.48 10.90
N GLU A 41 2.97 5.94 12.04
CA GLU A 41 4.09 5.03 12.18
C GLU A 41 3.67 3.82 13.02
N GLY A 42 4.12 2.64 12.63
CA GLY A 42 3.77 1.42 13.33
C GLY A 42 4.15 0.17 12.59
N CYS A 43 3.59 -0.95 13.03
CA CYS A 43 3.72 -2.23 12.34
C CYS A 43 2.39 -2.95 12.30
N TYR A 44 2.14 -3.67 11.22
CA TYR A 44 1.11 -4.70 11.18
C TYR A 44 1.77 -6.05 11.45
N VAL A 45 1.45 -6.66 12.59
CA VAL A 45 2.08 -7.89 13.06
C VAL A 45 1.14 -9.06 12.80
N HIS A 46 1.59 -10.05 12.01
CA HIS A 46 0.82 -11.27 11.81
C HIS A 46 1.28 -12.38 12.75
N ASN A 47 2.59 -12.56 12.95
CA ASN A 47 3.13 -13.47 13.96
C ASN A 47 4.55 -13.04 14.37
N LYS A 48 5.28 -13.88 15.12
CA LYS A 48 6.63 -13.55 15.63
C LYS A 48 7.66 -13.25 14.52
N THR A 49 7.47 -13.77 13.32
CA THR A 49 8.44 -13.67 12.22
C THR A 49 7.93 -12.91 11.00
N LEU A 50 6.62 -12.68 10.93
CA LEU A 50 5.96 -12.04 9.79
C LEU A 50 5.22 -10.78 10.25
N GLY A 51 5.69 -9.63 9.75
CA GLY A 51 5.08 -8.33 9.99
C GLY A 51 5.67 -7.29 9.04
N VAL A 52 4.90 -6.25 8.77
CA VAL A 52 5.32 -5.11 7.96
C VAL A 52 5.29 -3.85 8.82
N CYS A 53 6.41 -3.16 8.90
CA CYS A 53 6.52 -1.89 9.60
C CYS A 53 6.49 -0.73 8.60
N PHE A 54 5.94 0.41 9.02
CA PHE A 54 5.73 1.55 8.16
C PHE A 54 5.97 2.86 8.91
N ASP A 55 6.44 3.85 8.17
CA ASP A 55 6.57 5.25 8.57
C ASP A 55 6.04 6.08 7.41
N ILE A 56 4.85 6.67 7.59
CA ILE A 56 4.14 7.42 6.56
C ILE A 56 3.91 8.83 7.08
N ARG A 57 4.39 9.83 6.35
CA ARG A 57 4.17 11.25 6.64
C ARG A 57 3.97 12.03 5.36
N GLU A 58 3.66 13.32 5.47
CA GLU A 58 3.54 14.17 4.29
C GLU A 58 4.81 14.11 3.43
N GLY A 59 4.65 13.74 2.16
CA GLY A 59 5.74 13.64 1.20
C GLY A 59 6.71 12.47 1.42
N PHE A 60 6.44 11.53 2.33
CA PHE A 60 7.34 10.41 2.59
C PHE A 60 6.60 9.16 3.02
N MET A 61 7.03 8.01 2.51
CA MET A 61 6.61 6.71 3.04
C MET A 61 7.78 5.75 3.01
N LYS A 62 7.91 4.96 4.07
CA LYS A 62 8.82 3.84 4.15
C LYS A 62 8.08 2.59 4.58
N LEU A 63 8.34 1.46 3.92
CA LEU A 63 7.88 0.14 4.31
C LEU A 63 9.07 -0.78 4.58
N LEU A 64 9.03 -1.47 5.71
CA LEU A 64 10.08 -2.34 6.19
C LEU A 64 9.53 -3.74 6.49
N LYS A 65 10.36 -4.75 6.26
CA LYS A 65 10.14 -6.10 6.80
C LYS A 65 10.31 -6.11 8.31
N ALA A 66 9.84 -7.17 8.96
CA ALA A 66 9.99 -7.35 10.41
C ALA A 66 11.45 -7.36 10.88
N ASN A 67 12.39 -7.75 10.02
CA ASN A 67 13.83 -7.73 10.30
C ASN A 67 14.50 -6.36 10.08
N GLY A 68 13.76 -5.35 9.61
CA GLY A 68 14.25 -4.00 9.33
C GLY A 68 14.70 -3.75 7.89
N ASP A 69 14.68 -4.76 7.01
CA ASP A 69 15.02 -4.59 5.60
C ASP A 69 13.99 -3.69 4.91
N GLU A 70 14.47 -2.74 4.10
CA GLU A 70 13.61 -1.86 3.31
C GLU A 70 12.96 -2.62 2.16
N MET A 71 11.63 -2.50 2.05
CA MET A 71 10.85 -3.00 0.92
C MET A 71 10.57 -1.88 -0.07
N VAL A 72 10.13 -0.73 0.46
CA VAL A 72 9.70 0.41 -0.34
C VAL A 72 10.07 1.73 0.33
N LEU A 73 10.48 2.70 -0.49
CA LEU A 73 10.65 4.10 -0.11
C LEU A 73 9.93 5.00 -1.13
N TYR A 74 9.17 5.97 -0.65
CA TYR A 74 8.60 7.07 -1.42
C TYR A 74 9.11 8.39 -0.87
N MET A 75 9.49 9.30 -1.77
CA MET A 75 9.82 10.68 -1.42
C MET A 75 9.20 11.65 -2.43
N ASP A 76 8.50 12.67 -1.93
CA ASP A 76 8.11 13.83 -2.72
C ASP A 76 9.36 14.70 -2.98
N LEU A 77 9.62 14.99 -4.25
CA LEU A 77 10.75 15.80 -4.69
C LEU A 77 10.33 17.22 -5.10
N GLY A 78 9.06 17.56 -4.97
CA GLY A 78 8.47 18.84 -5.32
C GLY A 78 7.42 18.73 -6.43
N PRO A 79 7.05 19.87 -7.05
CA PRO A 79 5.94 19.93 -8.00
C PRO A 79 6.03 18.87 -9.12
N GLU A 80 5.05 17.98 -9.15
CA GLU A 80 4.92 16.87 -10.11
C GLU A 80 6.11 15.91 -10.15
N MET A 81 6.95 15.88 -9.10
CA MET A 81 8.14 15.05 -9.04
C MET A 81 8.17 14.19 -7.77
N PHE A 82 8.44 12.91 -7.91
CA PHE A 82 8.60 12.00 -6.78
C PHE A 82 9.64 10.94 -7.10
N TYR A 83 10.16 10.33 -6.05
CA TYR A 83 11.01 9.16 -6.10
C TYR A 83 10.33 7.96 -5.47
N TYR A 84 10.51 6.81 -6.09
CA TYR A 84 10.02 5.53 -5.63
C TYR A 84 11.16 4.52 -5.65
N ASN A 85 11.42 3.84 -4.54
CA ASN A 85 12.30 2.68 -4.49
C ASN A 85 11.47 1.44 -4.17
N ILE A 86 11.63 0.38 -4.94
CA ILE A 86 11.00 -0.92 -4.70
C ILE A 86 12.09 -1.97 -4.73
N MET A 87 12.31 -2.67 -3.62
CA MET A 87 13.30 -3.75 -3.53
C MET A 87 14.71 -3.34 -4.01
N GLY A 88 15.10 -2.09 -3.76
CA GLY A 88 16.39 -1.53 -4.17
C GLY A 88 16.39 -0.90 -5.57
N GLN A 89 15.33 -1.03 -6.35
CA GLN A 89 15.20 -0.41 -7.68
C GLN A 89 14.57 0.97 -7.57
N GLY A 90 15.28 2.01 -8.02
CA GLY A 90 14.84 3.40 -7.95
C GLY A 90 14.13 3.89 -9.22
N PHE A 91 13.13 4.74 -9.04
CA PHE A 91 12.34 5.35 -10.10
C PHE A 91 12.03 6.80 -9.77
N ILE A 92 12.15 7.71 -10.74
CA ILE A 92 11.67 9.09 -10.62
C ILE A 92 10.47 9.28 -11.53
N GLY A 93 9.37 9.75 -10.97
CA GLY A 93 8.26 10.30 -11.74
C GLY A 93 8.43 11.80 -11.90
N HIS A 94 8.24 12.35 -13.10
CA HIS A 94 8.17 13.78 -13.36
C HIS A 94 7.13 14.10 -14.44
N GLY A 95 6.01 14.73 -14.06
CA GLY A 95 4.89 14.91 -15.00
C GLY A 95 4.37 13.55 -15.49
N PRO A 96 4.26 13.27 -16.81
CA PRO A 96 3.91 11.93 -17.33
C PRO A 96 5.11 10.96 -17.46
N LEU A 97 6.34 11.45 -17.25
CA LEU A 97 7.56 10.68 -17.44
C LEU A 97 7.85 9.85 -16.18
N SER A 98 8.31 8.62 -16.38
CA SER A 98 8.93 7.79 -15.35
C SER A 98 10.32 7.39 -15.84
N VAL A 99 11.33 7.49 -14.98
CA VAL A 99 12.73 7.18 -15.31
C VAL A 99 13.29 6.21 -14.29
N TYR A 100 14.02 5.20 -14.73
CA TYR A 100 14.80 4.32 -13.84
C TYR A 100 16.03 5.04 -13.31
N VAL A 101 16.32 4.86 -12.03
CA VAL A 101 17.47 5.43 -11.33
C VAL A 101 18.48 4.32 -11.04
N PRO A 102 19.68 4.36 -11.64
CA PRO A 102 20.74 3.41 -11.34
C PRO A 102 21.14 3.41 -9.86
N ALA A 103 21.49 2.23 -9.33
CA ALA A 103 21.82 2.04 -7.91
C ALA A 103 23.01 2.86 -7.40
N ASN A 104 23.89 3.33 -8.29
CA ASN A 104 25.02 4.20 -7.94
C ASN A 104 24.61 5.66 -7.72
N ILE A 105 23.35 6.04 -8.01
CA ILE A 105 22.82 7.37 -7.73
C ILE A 105 22.29 7.41 -6.29
N PRO A 106 22.81 8.31 -5.43
CA PRO A 106 22.30 8.45 -4.07
C PRO A 106 20.82 8.82 -4.03
N ALA A 107 20.08 8.22 -3.09
CA ALA A 107 18.67 8.54 -2.83
C ALA A 107 18.50 9.84 -2.00
N SER A 108 19.30 10.88 -2.30
CA SER A 108 19.08 12.22 -1.76
C SER A 108 18.32 13.09 -2.76
N PRO A 109 17.43 14.00 -2.32
CA PRO A 109 16.68 14.86 -3.23
C PRO A 109 17.56 15.63 -4.22
N GLU A 110 18.73 16.10 -3.80
CA GLU A 110 19.67 16.85 -4.64
C GLU A 110 20.26 15.97 -5.74
N ALA A 111 20.71 14.75 -5.39
CA ALA A 111 21.30 13.82 -6.34
C ALA A 111 20.27 13.32 -7.37
N LEU A 112 19.05 13.04 -6.93
CA LEU A 112 17.95 12.59 -7.80
C LEU A 112 17.52 13.68 -8.79
N ARG A 113 17.39 14.93 -8.34
CA ARG A 113 17.08 16.06 -9.23
C ARG A 113 18.20 16.28 -10.26
N GLU A 114 19.45 16.20 -9.83
CA GLU A 114 20.60 16.37 -10.72
C GLU A 114 20.76 15.21 -11.71
N PHE A 115 20.40 13.98 -11.30
CA PHE A 115 20.30 12.84 -12.22
C PHE A 115 19.21 13.10 -13.27
N LEU A 116 18.00 13.49 -12.87
CA LEU A 116 16.91 13.77 -13.79
C LEU A 116 17.24 14.90 -14.78
N ARG A 117 17.93 15.95 -14.32
CA ARG A 117 18.36 17.06 -15.17
C ARG A 117 19.35 16.60 -16.25
N ARG A 118 20.19 15.62 -15.94
CA ARG A 118 21.18 15.03 -16.85
C ARG A 118 20.61 13.90 -17.70
N SER A 119 19.52 13.26 -17.27
CA SER A 119 18.82 12.25 -18.05
C SER A 119 18.06 12.93 -19.20
N SER A 120 18.77 13.16 -20.29
CA SER A 120 18.22 13.50 -21.60
C SER A 120 18.99 12.66 -22.61
N GLN A 121 18.30 11.68 -23.20
CA GLN A 121 18.43 11.21 -24.59
C GLN A 121 17.78 9.82 -24.74
N ASN A 122 16.96 9.70 -25.79
CA ASN A 122 16.16 8.54 -26.21
C ASN A 122 15.01 8.11 -25.27
N ASP A 123 13.89 8.82 -25.41
CA ASP A 123 12.64 8.62 -24.68
C ASP A 123 12.13 7.18 -24.68
N LYS A 124 12.28 6.48 -25.82
CA LYS A 124 11.80 5.11 -25.96
C LYS A 124 12.66 4.12 -25.18
N GLU A 125 13.98 4.28 -25.23
CA GLU A 125 14.91 3.41 -24.49
C GLU A 125 14.79 3.61 -22.98
N GLN A 126 14.59 4.86 -22.55
CA GLN A 126 14.29 5.18 -21.15
C GLN A 126 12.97 4.56 -20.70
N GLU A 127 11.92 4.64 -21.51
CA GLU A 127 10.62 4.03 -21.21
C GLU A 127 10.72 2.50 -21.11
N ASP A 128 11.38 1.85 -22.07
CA ASP A 128 11.58 0.40 -22.07
C ASP A 128 12.42 -0.06 -20.88
N LEU A 129 13.52 0.65 -20.57
CA LEU A 129 14.38 0.36 -19.41
C LEU A 129 13.61 0.52 -18.09
N MET A 130 12.90 1.64 -17.92
CA MET A 130 12.08 1.90 -16.75
C MET A 130 11.01 0.83 -16.56
N LYS A 131 10.31 0.47 -17.63
CA LYS A 131 9.28 -0.57 -17.60
C LYS A 131 9.85 -1.93 -17.17
N ASN A 132 11.01 -2.33 -17.72
CA ASN A 132 11.62 -3.62 -17.40
C ASN A 132 11.99 -3.70 -15.91
N HIS A 133 12.69 -2.68 -15.41
CA HIS A 133 13.07 -2.58 -13.99
C HIS A 133 11.86 -2.49 -13.06
N TYR A 134 10.82 -1.75 -13.45
CA TYR A 134 9.59 -1.68 -12.66
C TYR A 134 8.89 -3.05 -12.56
N LEU A 135 8.79 -3.77 -13.68
CA LEU A 135 8.18 -5.11 -13.69
C LEU A 135 9.00 -6.12 -12.89
N GLU A 136 10.33 -6.05 -12.96
CA GLU A 136 11.23 -6.86 -12.14
C GLU A 136 11.04 -6.57 -10.66
N ALA A 137 11.09 -5.30 -10.25
CA ALA A 137 10.93 -4.89 -8.85
C ALA A 137 9.57 -5.29 -8.27
N ILE A 138 8.50 -5.14 -9.05
CA ILE A 138 7.16 -5.62 -8.66
C ILE A 138 7.12 -7.15 -8.58
N GLY A 139 7.76 -7.85 -9.51
CA GLY A 139 7.88 -9.30 -9.50
C GLY A 139 8.63 -9.81 -8.27
N GLU A 140 9.73 -9.18 -7.89
CA GLU A 140 10.46 -9.49 -6.66
C GLU A 140 9.63 -9.21 -5.41
N LEU A 141 8.98 -8.04 -5.34
CA LEU A 141 8.17 -7.65 -4.20
C LEU A 141 7.01 -8.63 -3.97
N GLN A 142 6.42 -9.20 -5.03
CA GLN A 142 5.38 -10.25 -4.91
C GLN A 142 5.86 -11.52 -4.18
N HIS A 143 7.15 -11.83 -4.18
CA HIS A 143 7.71 -12.99 -3.49
C HIS A 143 8.12 -12.69 -2.04
N VAL A 144 8.01 -11.43 -1.60
CA VAL A 144 8.27 -11.03 -0.23
C VAL A 144 7.04 -11.37 0.63
N PRO A 145 7.18 -12.21 1.69
CA PRO A 145 6.03 -12.63 2.51
C PRO A 145 5.22 -11.46 3.09
N GLU A 146 5.88 -10.38 3.48
CA GLU A 146 5.27 -9.17 4.03
C GLU A 146 4.33 -8.48 3.03
N THR A 147 4.52 -8.69 1.72
CA THR A 147 3.63 -8.16 0.68
C THR A 147 2.20 -8.67 0.84
N HIS A 148 2.01 -9.89 1.38
CA HIS A 148 0.69 -10.45 1.63
C HIS A 148 -0.06 -9.74 2.76
N LEU A 149 0.64 -8.97 3.60
CA LEU A 149 0.05 -8.18 4.68
C LEU A 149 -0.38 -6.78 4.24
N LEU A 150 0.07 -6.30 3.07
CA LEU A 150 -0.15 -4.92 2.64
C LEU A 150 -1.63 -4.60 2.42
N GLU A 151 -2.42 -5.60 2.00
CA GLU A 151 -3.87 -5.44 1.85
C GLU A 151 -4.54 -5.26 3.22
N GLN A 152 -4.20 -6.10 4.20
CA GLN A 152 -4.73 -5.99 5.56
C GLN A 152 -4.29 -4.69 6.24
N LEU A 153 -3.02 -4.32 6.08
CA LEU A 153 -2.50 -3.04 6.56
C LEU A 153 -3.24 -1.86 5.91
N SER A 154 -3.50 -1.91 4.60
CA SER A 154 -4.28 -0.90 3.89
C SER A 154 -5.70 -0.77 4.42
N ALA A 155 -6.37 -1.88 4.72
CA ALA A 155 -7.70 -1.86 5.34
C ALA A 155 -7.63 -1.27 6.76
N ALA A 156 -6.72 -1.79 7.59
CA ALA A 156 -6.57 -1.34 8.98
C ALA A 156 -6.21 0.15 9.10
N LEU A 157 -5.37 0.68 8.21
CA LEU A 157 -5.07 2.12 8.17
C LEU A 157 -6.25 2.95 7.65
N GLY A 158 -7.04 2.40 6.72
CA GLY A 158 -8.25 3.06 6.21
C GLY A 158 -9.33 3.26 7.27
N ASP A 159 -9.52 2.28 8.16
CA ASP A 159 -10.50 2.36 9.25
C ASP A 159 -10.05 3.31 10.39
N ASN A 160 -8.74 3.46 10.57
CA ASN A 160 -8.16 4.22 11.68
C ASN A 160 -7.71 5.64 11.30
N SER A 161 -7.57 5.97 10.01
CA SER A 161 -7.07 7.27 9.55
C SER A 161 -8.17 8.17 9.02
N THR A 162 -8.27 9.39 9.56
CA THR A 162 -9.16 10.44 9.04
C THR A 162 -8.58 11.19 7.83
N ARG A 163 -7.32 10.93 7.44
CA ARG A 163 -6.65 11.62 6.33
C ARG A 163 -6.09 10.65 5.31
N LEU A 164 -6.94 10.34 4.33
CA LEU A 164 -6.63 9.52 3.15
C LEU A 164 -5.51 10.11 2.28
N GLU A 165 -5.17 11.40 2.42
CA GLU A 165 -4.20 12.10 1.57
C GLU A 165 -2.75 11.63 1.77
N ILE A 166 -2.28 11.50 3.02
CA ILE A 166 -0.90 11.02 3.28
C ILE A 166 -0.74 9.53 2.96
N LEU A 167 -1.85 8.78 2.96
CA LEU A 167 -1.89 7.35 2.64
C LEU A 167 -2.00 7.08 1.13
N GLN A 168 -2.16 8.11 0.28
CA GLN A 168 -2.32 7.90 -1.17
C GLN A 168 -1.16 7.11 -1.81
N PRO A 169 0.13 7.40 -1.52
CA PRO A 169 1.23 6.62 -2.10
C PRO A 169 1.18 5.15 -1.67
N PHE A 170 0.86 4.91 -0.40
CA PHE A 170 0.72 3.56 0.16
C PHE A 170 -0.40 2.77 -0.52
N HIS A 171 -1.60 3.35 -0.59
CA HIS A 171 -2.74 2.72 -1.25
C HIS A 171 -2.51 2.48 -2.75
N SER A 172 -1.79 3.38 -3.41
CA SER A 172 -1.40 3.22 -4.81
C SER A 172 -0.45 2.04 -5.00
N LEU A 173 0.52 1.86 -4.10
CA LEU A 173 1.42 0.70 -4.10
C LEU A 173 0.67 -0.62 -3.95
N CYS A 174 -0.11 -0.75 -2.88
CA CYS A 174 -0.86 -1.97 -2.57
C CYS A 174 -1.67 -2.39 -3.79
N PHE A 175 -2.29 -1.42 -4.45
CA PHE A 175 -3.04 -1.67 -5.66
C PHE A 175 -2.18 -2.11 -6.84
N ASN A 176 -1.08 -1.43 -7.14
CA ASN A 176 -0.22 -1.83 -8.26
C ASN A 176 0.26 -3.27 -8.08
N LEU A 177 0.51 -3.70 -6.84
CA LEU A 177 0.83 -5.09 -6.49
C LEU A 177 -0.36 -6.02 -6.73
N LEU A 178 -1.54 -5.68 -6.21
CA LEU A 178 -2.75 -6.49 -6.38
C LEU A 178 -3.17 -6.64 -7.86
N LYS A 179 -2.98 -5.58 -8.66
CA LYS A 179 -3.29 -5.56 -10.09
C LYS A 179 -2.35 -6.42 -10.92
N THR A 180 -1.06 -6.46 -10.58
CA THR A 180 -0.07 -7.28 -11.28
C THR A 180 -0.08 -8.73 -10.80
N SER A 181 -0.82 -9.03 -9.74
CA SER A 181 -0.73 -10.32 -9.07
C SER A 181 -1.83 -11.31 -9.46
N GLY A 182 -1.39 -12.48 -9.93
CA GLY A 182 -2.07 -13.75 -9.68
C GLY A 182 -1.79 -14.31 -8.28
N VAL A 183 -1.32 -13.46 -7.34
CA VAL A 183 -0.98 -13.85 -5.97
C VAL A 183 -2.24 -14.39 -5.33
N GLN A 184 -2.22 -15.69 -5.04
CA GLN A 184 -3.22 -16.32 -4.21
C GLN A 184 -2.91 -15.94 -2.77
N ILE A 185 -3.39 -14.77 -2.33
CA ILE A 185 -3.40 -14.44 -0.91
C ILE A 185 -4.26 -15.53 -0.26
N ALA A 186 -3.66 -16.24 0.70
CA ALA A 186 -4.35 -17.24 1.48
C ALA A 186 -5.60 -16.60 2.10
N PRO A 187 -6.77 -17.27 2.10
CA PRO A 187 -8.04 -16.67 2.54
C PRO A 187 -7.94 -15.95 3.89
N GLU A 188 -7.15 -16.49 4.82
CA GLU A 188 -6.88 -15.96 6.16
C GLU A 188 -6.03 -14.66 6.19
N LEU A 189 -5.31 -14.37 5.12
CA LEU A 189 -4.48 -13.17 4.96
C LEU A 189 -5.15 -12.10 4.11
N ARG A 190 -6.34 -12.37 3.55
CA ARG A 190 -7.10 -11.34 2.84
C ARG A 190 -7.64 -10.35 3.87
N ALA A 191 -7.67 -9.07 3.51
CA ALA A 191 -8.50 -8.15 4.27
C ALA A 191 -9.94 -8.64 4.19
N ALA A 192 -10.72 -8.40 5.25
CA ALA A 192 -12.16 -8.58 5.17
C ALA A 192 -12.67 -7.67 4.05
N HIS A 193 -12.92 -8.25 2.88
CA HIS A 193 -13.80 -7.64 1.93
C HIS A 193 -15.17 -7.80 2.57
N ASP A 194 -15.88 -6.73 2.91
CA ASP A 194 -17.33 -6.79 3.20
C ASP A 194 -18.17 -7.23 1.97
N VAL A 195 -17.57 -8.02 1.10
CA VAL A 195 -18.25 -8.95 0.25
C VAL A 195 -18.18 -10.26 1.02
N GLU A 196 -19.11 -10.43 1.97
CA GLU A 196 -19.74 -11.74 2.08
C GLU A 196 -19.91 -12.26 0.65
N GLU A 197 -19.25 -13.37 0.33
CA GLU A 197 -19.66 -14.27 -0.74
C GLU A 197 -21.00 -14.92 -0.33
N ASP A 198 -21.94 -14.12 0.17
CA ASP A 198 -23.26 -14.57 0.47
C ASP A 198 -23.98 -14.69 -0.85
N TYR A 199 -24.15 -15.95 -1.25
CA TYR A 199 -25.22 -16.43 -2.12
C TYR A 199 -26.60 -16.17 -1.51
N ALA A 200 -26.84 -14.97 -0.96
CA ALA A 200 -28.09 -14.56 -0.38
C ALA A 200 -28.74 -13.50 -1.26
N ASP A 201 -29.73 -13.97 -2.01
CA ASP A 201 -30.89 -13.22 -2.48
C ASP A 201 -31.39 -12.26 -1.39
N TYR A 202 -31.00 -10.98 -1.42
CA TYR A 202 -31.66 -9.96 -0.61
C TYR A 202 -31.57 -8.56 -1.24
N GLY A 203 -32.76 -8.01 -1.52
CA GLY A 203 -33.10 -6.65 -1.12
C GLY A 203 -32.72 -5.54 -2.12
N GLN A 204 -33.74 -5.05 -2.82
CA GLN A 204 -33.75 -3.92 -3.75
C GLN A 204 -33.30 -2.55 -3.19
N ASP A 205 -32.67 -2.44 -2.03
CA ASP A 205 -32.61 -1.17 -1.28
C ASP A 205 -31.26 -0.45 -1.21
N ARG A 206 -30.27 -0.84 -2.04
CA ARG A 206 -29.03 -0.04 -2.23
C ARG A 206 -28.55 0.08 -3.67
N GLN A 207 -29.48 0.16 -4.63
CA GLN A 207 -29.18 0.70 -5.97
C GLN A 207 -29.00 2.23 -5.91
N LYS A 208 -27.96 2.71 -5.21
CA LYS A 208 -27.40 4.04 -5.50
C LYS A 208 -26.82 3.95 -6.92
N ARG A 209 -27.37 4.74 -7.84
CA ARG A 209 -26.97 4.76 -9.26
C ARG A 209 -25.44 4.80 -9.37
N GLY A 210 -24.84 3.75 -9.91
CA GLY A 210 -23.39 3.67 -10.13
C GLY A 210 -22.59 2.81 -9.14
N CYS A 211 -23.20 2.12 -8.17
CA CYS A 211 -22.50 1.20 -7.25
C CYS A 211 -22.71 -0.29 -7.62
N VAL A 212 -22.69 -0.62 -8.91
CA VAL A 212 -22.82 -2.01 -9.37
C VAL A 212 -21.49 -2.73 -9.13
N ARG A 213 -21.47 -3.89 -8.47
CA ARG A 213 -20.28 -4.74 -8.34
C ARG A 213 -19.83 -5.16 -9.75
N PRO A 214 -18.74 -4.60 -10.31
CA PRO A 214 -18.34 -4.91 -11.66
C PRO A 214 -17.70 -6.31 -11.69
N THR A 215 -18.18 -7.19 -12.55
CA THR A 215 -17.41 -8.38 -12.93
C THR A 215 -16.31 -7.98 -13.92
N ALA A 216 -15.20 -8.72 -13.89
CA ALA A 216 -13.92 -8.50 -14.59
C ALA A 216 -13.88 -7.43 -15.72
N ASN A 217 -12.86 -6.57 -15.68
CA ASN A 217 -12.46 -5.61 -16.73
C ASN A 217 -13.47 -4.52 -17.14
N LYS A 218 -14.64 -4.43 -16.50
CA LYS A 218 -15.69 -3.41 -16.80
C LYS A 218 -15.91 -2.37 -15.69
N CYS A 219 -14.90 -2.15 -14.87
CA CYS A 219 -14.96 -1.33 -13.66
C CYS A 219 -14.48 0.11 -13.84
N ARG A 220 -14.72 0.73 -15.00
CA ARG A 220 -14.23 2.10 -15.23
C ARG A 220 -14.92 3.08 -14.28
N GLY A 221 -14.15 3.77 -13.45
CA GLY A 221 -14.63 4.64 -12.37
C GLY A 221 -15.07 3.92 -11.12
N LEU A 222 -14.96 2.58 -11.07
CA LEU A 222 -15.38 1.72 -9.96
C LEU A 222 -14.17 0.99 -9.37
N CYS A 223 -14.24 0.61 -8.10
CA CYS A 223 -13.25 -0.33 -7.55
C CYS A 223 -13.66 -1.79 -7.70
N GLY A 224 -12.65 -2.66 -7.69
CA GLY A 224 -12.79 -4.11 -7.80
C GLY A 224 -11.50 -4.79 -8.24
N LYS A 225 -11.51 -6.12 -8.28
CA LYS A 225 -10.37 -6.90 -8.76
C LYS A 225 -10.05 -6.55 -10.21
N GLY A 226 -8.82 -6.10 -10.47
CA GLY A 226 -8.33 -5.70 -11.79
C GLY A 226 -8.66 -4.27 -12.25
N CYS A 227 -9.19 -3.43 -11.36
CA CYS A 227 -9.71 -2.07 -11.63
C CYS A 227 -8.81 -1.00 -11.06
N TRP A 228 -8.58 0.15 -11.72
CA TRP A 228 -7.58 1.12 -11.24
C TRP A 228 -8.06 2.08 -10.12
N CYS A 229 -9.24 1.85 -9.55
CA CYS A 229 -9.83 2.64 -8.46
C CYS A 229 -9.98 1.82 -7.18
N TRP A 230 -10.14 2.48 -6.01
CA TRP A 230 -10.03 1.83 -4.71
C TRP A 230 -11.19 2.13 -3.73
N LYS A 231 -11.66 1.10 -3.02
CA LYS A 231 -12.71 1.23 -1.99
C LYS A 231 -12.22 2.11 -0.85
N TRP A 232 -11.02 1.84 -0.38
CA TRP A 232 -10.41 2.56 0.73
C TRP A 232 -10.04 4.01 0.40
N PHE A 233 -9.88 4.36 -0.89
CA PHE A 233 -9.59 5.72 -1.30
C PHE A 233 -10.83 6.62 -1.36
N CYS A 234 -11.98 6.09 -1.78
CA CYS A 234 -13.23 6.84 -1.85
C CYS A 234 -14.25 6.49 -0.76
N GLY A 235 -13.93 5.52 0.11
CA GLY A 235 -14.84 4.98 1.11
C GLY A 235 -15.88 3.99 0.56
N ASP A 236 -16.02 3.84 -0.77
CA ASP A 236 -16.97 2.92 -1.40
C ASP A 236 -16.51 2.46 -2.80
N CYS A 237 -17.24 1.49 -3.39
CA CYS A 237 -17.06 1.05 -4.79
C CYS A 237 -18.11 1.61 -5.75
N CYS A 238 -18.59 2.81 -5.49
CA CYS A 238 -19.43 3.54 -6.42
C CYS A 238 -18.60 4.19 -7.53
N TRP A 239 -19.29 4.64 -8.58
CA TRP A 239 -18.64 5.37 -9.65
C TRP A 239 -18.13 6.72 -9.15
N HIS A 240 -16.82 6.96 -9.30
CA HIS A 240 -16.18 8.22 -8.96
C HIS A 240 -15.50 8.82 -10.19
N ARG A 241 -15.67 10.14 -10.37
CA ARG A 241 -15.12 10.85 -11.54
C ARG A 241 -13.60 10.77 -11.60
N GLY A 242 -12.90 10.97 -10.48
CA GLY A 242 -11.44 10.92 -10.49
C GLY A 242 -10.91 9.53 -10.82
N CYS A 243 -11.56 8.50 -10.28
CA CYS A 243 -11.26 7.11 -10.63
C CYS A 243 -11.46 6.85 -12.14
N TYR A 244 -12.55 7.35 -12.71
CA TYR A 244 -12.83 7.20 -14.14
C TYR A 244 -11.77 7.90 -15.00
N GLU A 245 -11.38 9.12 -14.62
CA GLU A 245 -10.33 9.89 -15.29
C GLU A 245 -8.97 9.20 -15.20
N HIS A 246 -8.63 8.63 -14.03
CA HIS A 246 -7.42 7.83 -13.83
C HIS A 246 -7.42 6.55 -14.66
N ASP A 247 -8.51 5.78 -14.68
CA ASP A 247 -8.64 4.57 -15.51
C ASP A 247 -8.39 4.88 -16.99
N LEU A 248 -8.91 6.01 -17.49
CA LEU A 248 -8.68 6.45 -18.87
C LEU A 248 -7.22 6.81 -19.14
N CYS A 249 -6.58 7.50 -18.19
CA CYS A 249 -5.15 7.80 -18.25
C CYS A 249 -4.31 6.51 -18.30
N CYS A 250 -4.55 5.60 -17.37
CA CYS A 250 -3.83 4.33 -17.25
C CYS A 250 -4.03 3.39 -18.44
N LYS A 251 -5.23 3.37 -19.03
CA LYS A 251 -5.47 2.63 -20.28
C LYS A 251 -4.58 3.14 -21.42
N ARG A 252 -4.28 4.43 -21.45
CA ARG A 252 -3.46 5.05 -22.49
C ARG A 252 -1.96 4.96 -22.19
N LYS A 253 -1.57 5.18 -20.93
CA LYS A 253 -0.17 5.30 -20.48
C LYS A 253 0.05 4.47 -19.20
N PRO A 254 0.04 3.12 -19.29
CA PRO A 254 0.02 2.23 -18.12
C PRO A 254 1.27 2.30 -17.25
N TYR A 255 2.40 2.78 -17.78
CA TYR A 255 3.66 2.93 -17.05
C TYR A 255 4.05 4.40 -16.79
N SER A 256 3.16 5.34 -17.11
CA SER A 256 3.38 6.73 -16.71
C SER A 256 3.31 6.86 -15.19
N SER A 257 4.07 7.80 -14.66
CA SER A 257 4.02 8.24 -13.26
C SER A 257 2.59 8.56 -12.81
N TYR A 258 1.79 9.21 -13.66
CA TYR A 258 0.35 9.48 -13.41
C TYR A 258 -0.49 8.23 -13.21
N CYS A 259 -0.05 7.09 -13.75
CA CYS A 259 -0.74 5.83 -13.61
C CYS A 259 -0.22 5.03 -12.43
N LEU A 260 1.11 4.89 -12.31
CA LEU A 260 1.77 4.09 -11.27
C LEU A 260 1.64 4.74 -9.89
N VAL A 261 1.76 6.07 -9.80
CA VAL A 261 1.60 6.83 -8.56
C VAL A 261 0.74 8.07 -8.86
N PRO A 262 -0.60 7.95 -8.82
CA PRO A 262 -1.53 9.00 -9.23
C PRO A 262 -1.66 10.13 -8.21
N ILE A 263 -0.57 10.87 -7.99
CA ILE A 263 -0.53 12.05 -7.12
C ILE A 263 -1.59 13.06 -7.58
N GLY A 264 -2.36 13.58 -6.63
CA GLY A 264 -3.41 14.56 -6.90
C GLY A 264 -4.69 13.96 -7.50
N LEU A 265 -4.84 12.63 -7.45
CA LEU A 265 -6.12 11.96 -7.58
C LEU A 265 -6.98 12.30 -6.35
N LYS A 266 -8.27 12.54 -6.59
CA LYS A 266 -9.34 12.67 -5.61
C LYS A 266 -10.58 11.98 -6.18
N CYS A 267 -11.52 11.56 -5.34
CA CYS A 267 -12.76 10.93 -5.83
C CYS A 267 -13.55 11.83 -6.79
N SER A 268 -13.54 13.13 -6.52
CA SER A 268 -14.21 14.14 -7.34
C SER A 268 -13.51 14.43 -8.68
N GLY A 269 -12.24 14.04 -8.86
CA GLY A 269 -11.49 14.32 -10.08
C GLY A 269 -10.00 14.05 -9.97
N PHE A 270 -9.35 13.88 -11.11
CA PHE A 270 -7.92 13.67 -11.23
C PHE A 270 -7.25 14.89 -11.86
N SER A 271 -6.53 15.66 -11.04
CA SER A 271 -5.91 16.93 -11.46
C SER A 271 -4.97 16.76 -12.67
N SER A 272 -4.24 15.65 -12.72
CA SER A 272 -3.30 15.33 -13.80
C SER A 272 -3.96 14.73 -15.05
N TYR A 273 -5.28 14.50 -15.05
CA TYR A 273 -5.99 13.86 -16.16
C TYR A 273 -5.76 14.57 -17.51
N LYS A 274 -5.94 15.90 -17.54
CA LYS A 274 -5.72 16.68 -18.77
C LYS A 274 -4.28 16.55 -19.27
N LYS A 275 -3.29 16.55 -18.38
CA LYS A 275 -1.87 16.39 -18.75
C LYS A 275 -1.58 14.98 -19.24
N CYS A 276 -2.15 13.97 -18.62
CA CYS A 276 -2.02 12.58 -19.07
C CYS A 276 -2.62 12.37 -20.46
N MET A 277 -3.79 12.94 -20.71
CA MET A 277 -4.54 12.78 -21.97
C MET A 277 -4.00 13.62 -23.13
N LYS A 278 -3.15 14.63 -22.86
CA LYS A 278 -2.42 15.30 -23.93
C LYS A 278 -1.57 14.27 -24.68
N GLU A 279 -1.65 14.33 -26.00
CA GLU A 279 -0.66 13.71 -26.86
C GLU A 279 0.70 14.28 -26.50
N GLY A 280 1.58 13.42 -26.00
CA GLY A 280 2.99 13.76 -25.94
C GLY A 280 3.52 13.71 -27.36
N SER A 281 3.53 14.86 -28.04
CA SER A 281 4.74 15.19 -28.78
C SER A 281 5.84 15.32 -27.74
N TRP A 282 6.79 14.39 -27.73
CA TRP A 282 8.07 14.58 -27.04
C TRP A 282 8.88 15.76 -27.63
N LEU A 283 8.37 16.40 -28.69
CA LEU A 283 8.91 17.64 -29.23
C LEU A 283 8.16 18.81 -28.61
N GLY A 284 8.75 19.36 -27.54
CA GLY A 284 8.44 20.67 -26.99
C GLY A 284 9.64 21.61 -27.16
N LYS A 285 10.01 21.89 -28.42
CA LYS A 285 11.09 22.78 -28.89
C LYS A 285 12.53 22.40 -28.56
#